data_AF-A0A7C9VAT3-F1
#
_entry.id   AF-A0A7C9VAT3-F1
#
_cell.length_a   1.000
_cell.length_b   1.000
_cell.length_c   1.000
_cell.angle_alpha   90.00
_cell.angle_beta   90.00
_cell.angle_gamma   90.00
#
_symmetry.space_group_name_H-M   'P 1'
#
loop_
_entity.id
_entity.type
_entity.pdbx_description
1 polymer ?
#
loop_
_entity_poly.entity_id
_entity_poly.type
_entity_poly.pdbx_seq_one_letter_code
_entity_poly.pdbx_strand_id
1 'polypeptide(L)'
;MDKMISNNDPGGSPAGWKIQLGESPIVGTAIHSGTKVGDACRSLMSLSDPDRLREEDPFTERFIADFPTQIVVHRSRFQVDLNRAREAAVYL
;
A
#
# COMPACT_ATOMS: atom_id res chain seq x y z
N MET A 1 24.18 -6.75 0.96
CA MET A 1 23.31 -7.19 2.08
C MET A 1 21.98 -6.47 1.92
N ASP A 2 20.90 -7.19 1.64
CA ASP A 2 19.55 -6.59 1.62
C ASP A 2 19.16 -6.20 3.05
N LYS A 3 19.15 -4.88 3.32
CA LYS A 3 18.74 -4.37 4.62
C LYS A 3 17.23 -4.26 4.64
N MET A 4 16.57 -5.31 5.13
CA MET A 4 15.12 -5.32 5.34
C MET A 4 14.79 -4.35 6.49
N ILE A 5 14.30 -3.15 6.17
CA ILE A 5 13.83 -2.23 7.20
C ILE A 5 12.42 -2.68 7.62
N SER A 6 12.33 -3.37 8.76
CA SER A 6 11.07 -3.67 9.44
C SER A 6 10.50 -2.38 10.03
N ASN A 7 9.63 -1.70 9.29
CA ASN A 7 8.89 -0.55 9.78
C ASN A 7 7.73 -1.05 10.65
N ASN A 8 7.97 -1.26 11.94
CA ASN A 8 6.87 -1.28 12.90
C ASN A 8 6.51 0.18 13.21
N ASP A 9 5.22 0.51 13.21
CA ASP A 9 4.75 1.80 13.69
C ASP A 9 5.04 1.91 15.21
N PRO A 10 5.18 3.10 15.82
CA PRO A 10 5.51 3.25 17.24
C PRO A 10 4.58 2.49 18.20
N GLY A 11 3.36 2.15 17.76
CA GLY A 11 2.37 1.37 18.51
C GLY A 11 2.46 -0.15 18.34
N GLY A 12 3.50 -0.70 17.70
CA GLY A 12 3.68 -2.15 17.53
C GLY A 12 2.75 -2.79 16.49
N SER A 13 1.93 -2.00 15.81
CA SER A 13 1.20 -2.45 14.63
C SER A 13 2.15 -2.55 13.43
N PRO A 14 1.97 -3.55 12.54
CA PRO A 14 2.71 -3.56 11.28
C PRO A 14 2.45 -2.26 10.53
N ALA A 15 3.48 -1.58 10.04
CA ALA A 15 3.27 -0.37 9.24
C ALA A 15 2.32 -0.64 8.08
N GLY A 16 1.63 0.42 7.63
CA GLY A 16 0.74 0.35 6.48
C GLY A 16 1.44 0.02 5.15
N TRP A 17 2.77 -0.14 5.17
CA TRP A 17 3.61 -0.40 4.02
C TRP A 17 4.89 -1.15 4.43
N LYS A 18 5.53 -1.79 3.45
CA LYS A 18 6.88 -2.36 3.51
C LYS A 18 7.77 -1.63 2.51
N ILE A 19 8.98 -1.28 2.92
CA ILE A 19 10.05 -0.81 2.02
C ILE A 19 11.21 -1.80 2.14
N GLN A 20 11.70 -2.28 1.00
CA GLN A 20 12.95 -3.02 0.92
C GLN A 20 13.83 -2.29 -0.08
N LEU A 21 15.08 -2.05 0.32
CA LEU A 21 16.07 -1.33 -0.46
C LEU A 21 17.03 -2.32 -1.09
N GLY A 22 17.45 -2.04 -2.32
CA GLY A 22 18.49 -2.79 -3.03
C GLY A 22 19.36 -1.86 -3.86
N GLU A 23 20.50 -2.38 -4.31
CA GLU A 23 21.52 -1.62 -5.05
C GLU A 23 21.17 -1.53 -6.55
N SER A 24 20.17 -0.71 -6.89
CA SER A 24 19.72 -0.48 -8.26
C SER A 24 18.97 0.84 -8.39
N PRO A 25 19.05 1.54 -9.54
CA PRO A 25 18.24 2.74 -9.79
C PRO A 25 16.75 2.43 -10.07
N ILE A 26 16.39 1.16 -10.23
CA ILE A 26 15.01 0.75 -10.52
C ILE A 26 14.25 0.54 -9.20
N VAL A 27 13.09 1.19 -9.09
CA VAL A 27 12.18 1.08 -7.95
C VAL A 27 10.83 0.53 -8.43
N GLY A 28 10.41 -0.59 -7.83
CA GLY A 28 9.07 -1.15 -8.02
C GLY A 28 8.11 -0.64 -6.94
N THR A 29 6.92 -0.22 -7.33
CA THR A 29 5.89 0.21 -6.37
C THR A 29 4.59 -0.53 -6.60
N ALA A 30 4.02 -1.08 -5.51
CA ALA A 30 2.72 -1.74 -5.47
C ALA A 30 1.83 -0.94 -4.50
N ILE A 31 1.44 0.26 -4.93
CA ILE A 31 0.75 1.24 -4.09
C ILE A 31 -0.74 0.95 -3.90
N HIS A 32 -1.33 0.08 -4.73
CA HIS A 32 -2.73 -0.34 -4.67
C HIS A 32 -2.91 -1.85 -4.41
N SER A 33 -1.84 -2.55 -3.99
CA SER A 33 -1.86 -3.99 -3.65
C SER A 33 -2.67 -4.31 -2.38
N GLY A 34 -2.70 -3.37 -1.45
CA GLY A 34 -3.29 -3.54 -0.13
C GLY A 34 -4.81 -3.43 -0.09
N THR A 35 -5.43 -4.23 0.78
CA THR A 35 -6.88 -4.20 1.03
C THR A 35 -7.23 -3.77 2.46
N LYS A 36 -6.25 -3.49 3.32
CA LYS A 36 -6.51 -3.15 4.73
C LYS A 36 -7.10 -1.75 4.85
N VAL A 37 -8.18 -1.62 5.60
CA VAL A 37 -8.82 -0.34 5.93
C VAL A 37 -8.93 -0.26 7.45
N GLY A 38 -8.58 0.88 8.04
CA GLY A 38 -8.80 1.13 9.47
C GLY A 38 -10.29 1.30 9.79
N ASP A 39 -10.71 0.91 10.99
CA ASP A 39 -12.13 0.82 11.37
C ASP A 39 -12.89 2.15 11.16
N ALA A 40 -12.27 3.28 11.50
CA ALA A 40 -12.85 4.60 11.31
C ALA A 40 -13.08 4.97 9.83
N CYS A 41 -12.22 4.51 8.92
CA CYS A 41 -12.44 4.70 7.48
C CYS A 41 -13.48 3.70 6.97
N ARG A 42 -13.44 2.46 7.43
CA ARG A 42 -14.39 1.42 7.02
C ARG A 42 -15.83 1.79 7.36
N SER A 43 -16.08 2.42 8.51
CA SER A 43 -17.44 2.88 8.88
C SER A 43 -17.98 3.99 7.99
N LEU A 44 -17.12 4.68 7.23
CA LEU A 44 -17.50 5.75 6.30
C LEU A 44 -17.56 5.27 4.85
N MET A 45 -17.10 4.05 4.56
CA MET A 45 -17.06 3.52 3.19
C MET A 45 -18.44 3.06 2.73
N SER A 46 -18.82 3.53 1.53
CA SER A 46 -20.04 3.07 0.85
C SER A 46 -19.78 1.87 -0.08
N LEU A 47 -18.51 1.54 -0.36
CA LEU A 47 -18.13 0.43 -1.24
C LEU A 47 -18.03 -0.89 -0.48
N SER A 48 -18.57 -1.95 -1.08
CA SER A 48 -18.35 -3.31 -0.60
C SER A 48 -16.93 -3.79 -0.89
N ASP A 49 -16.46 -4.83 -0.18
CA ASP A 49 -15.13 -5.40 -0.45
C ASP A 49 -14.96 -5.89 -1.91
N PRO A 50 -15.96 -6.53 -2.55
CA PRO A 50 -15.90 -6.85 -3.98
C PRO A 50 -15.83 -5.63 -4.90
N ASP A 51 -16.59 -4.56 -4.63
CA ASP A 51 -16.60 -3.37 -5.48
C ASP A 51 -15.24 -2.67 -5.49
N ARG A 52 -14.53 -2.72 -4.35
CA ARG A 52 -13.18 -2.16 -4.23
C ARG A 52 -12.17 -2.84 -5.15
N LEU A 53 -12.34 -4.12 -5.48
CA LEU A 53 -11.44 -4.87 -6.37
C LEU A 53 -11.43 -4.34 -7.82
N ARG A 54 -12.33 -3.42 -8.17
CA ARG A 54 -12.28 -2.74 -9.47
C ARG A 54 -11.15 -1.72 -9.57
N GLU A 55 -10.71 -1.20 -8.44
CA GLU A 55 -9.71 -0.13 -8.34
C GLU A 55 -8.50 -0.55 -7.49
N GLU A 56 -8.65 -1.50 -6.57
CA GLU A 56 -7.53 -2.17 -5.93
C GLU A 56 -6.87 -3.16 -6.88
N ASP A 57 -5.54 -3.23 -6.81
CA ASP A 57 -4.72 -4.04 -7.69
C ASP A 57 -4.05 -5.18 -6.91
N PRO A 58 -4.82 -6.14 -6.36
CA PRO A 58 -4.25 -7.22 -5.56
C PRO A 58 -3.20 -7.99 -6.35
N PHE A 59 -2.16 -8.45 -5.67
CA PHE A 59 -1.04 -9.21 -6.22
C PHE A 59 -0.04 -8.41 -7.08
N THR A 60 -0.20 -7.09 -7.25
CA THR A 60 0.84 -6.26 -7.90
C THR A 60 2.17 -6.28 -7.16
N GLU A 61 2.17 -6.57 -5.85
CA GLU A 61 3.40 -6.80 -5.08
C GLU A 61 4.20 -8.01 -5.59
N ARG A 62 3.54 -8.98 -6.24
CA ARG A 62 4.19 -10.15 -6.83
C ARG A 62 4.87 -9.81 -8.15
N PHE A 63 4.31 -8.88 -8.93
CA PHE A 63 4.93 -8.44 -10.19
C PHE A 63 6.25 -7.70 -9.98
N ILE A 64 6.39 -7.04 -8.82
CA ILE A 64 7.61 -6.32 -8.45
C ILE A 64 8.52 -7.11 -7.51
N ALA A 65 8.25 -8.40 -7.28
CA ALA A 65 8.97 -9.19 -6.27
C ALA A 65 10.47 -9.32 -6.55
N ASP A 66 10.87 -9.28 -7.82
CA ASP A 66 12.27 -9.38 -8.25
C ASP A 66 12.96 -8.00 -8.38
N PHE A 67 12.26 -6.91 -8.05
CA PHE A 67 12.84 -5.57 -8.10
C PHE A 67 13.73 -5.35 -6.88
N PRO A 68 14.99 -4.90 -7.03
CA PRO A 68 15.91 -4.74 -5.90
C PRO A 68 15.38 -3.77 -4.83
N THR A 69 14.79 -2.66 -5.24
CA THR A 69 14.07 -1.74 -4.36
C THR A 69 12.57 -1.87 -4.60
N GLN A 70 11.82 -2.16 -3.54
CA GLN A 70 10.37 -2.33 -3.57
C GLN A 70 9.66 -1.49 -2.50
N ILE A 71 8.52 -0.91 -2.86
CA ILE A 71 7.58 -0.27 -1.94
C ILE A 71 6.23 -0.98 -2.11
N VAL A 72 5.77 -1.65 -1.06
CA VAL A 72 4.49 -2.37 -1.05
C VAL A 72 3.58 -1.74 -0.02
N VAL A 73 2.40 -1.30 -0.44
CA VAL A 73 1.42 -0.69 0.47
C VAL A 73 0.36 -1.72 0.80
N HIS A 74 0.10 -1.91 2.09
CA HIS A 74 -0.87 -2.88 2.60
C HIS A 74 -2.24 -2.25 2.92
N ARG A 75 -2.30 -0.92 2.94
CA ARG A 75 -3.56 -0.15 3.06
C ARG A 75 -4.26 -0.10 1.70
N SER A 76 -5.59 -0.08 1.76
CA SER A 76 -6.45 0.20 0.62
C SER A 76 -6.23 1.60 0.08
N ARG A 77 -6.28 1.74 -1.26
CA ARG A 77 -6.32 3.05 -1.91
C ARG A 77 -7.54 3.88 -1.53
N PHE A 78 -8.64 3.24 -1.09
CA PHE A 78 -9.84 3.94 -0.63
C PHE A 78 -9.69 4.55 0.76
N GLN A 79 -8.66 4.16 1.52
CA GLN A 79 -8.28 4.90 2.74
C GLN A 79 -7.39 6.10 2.38
N VAL A 80 -6.40 5.89 1.52
CA VAL A 80 -5.56 6.95 0.96
C VAL A 80 -4.97 6.50 -0.37
N ASP A 81 -5.19 7.28 -1.42
CA ASP A 81 -4.68 6.99 -2.75
C ASP A 81 -3.34 7.71 -2.98
N LEU A 82 -2.24 6.95 -2.95
CA LEU A 82 -0.90 7.47 -3.17
C LEU A 82 -0.59 7.82 -4.62
N ASN A 83 -1.47 7.47 -5.57
CA ASN A 83 -1.36 7.84 -6.98
C ASN A 83 -2.18 9.10 -7.32
N ARG A 84 -2.56 9.87 -6.30
CA ARG A 84 -3.29 11.13 -6.43
C ARG A 84 -2.54 12.26 -5.73
N ALA A 85 -2.81 13.48 -6.19
CA ALA A 85 -2.40 14.68 -5.47
C ALA A 85 -3.02 14.68 -4.07
N ARG A 86 -2.38 15.36 -3.11
CA ARG A 86 -2.77 15.35 -1.70
C ARG A 86 -4.24 15.72 -1.49
N GLU A 87 -4.73 16.69 -2.25
CA GLU A 87 -6.09 17.24 -2.17
C GLU A 87 -7.14 16.25 -2.70
N ALA A 88 -6.72 15.24 -3.46
CA ALA A 88 -7.56 14.20 -4.05
C ALA A 88 -7.20 12.78 -3.56
N ALA A 89 -6.33 12.66 -2.56
CA ALA A 89 -5.86 11.38 -2.03
C ALA A 89 -6.90 10.71 -1.12
N VAL A 90 -7.93 11.43 -0.68
CA VAL A 90 -9.05 10.90 0.10
C VAL A 90 -10.33 11.13 -0.69
N TYR A 91 -11.12 10.07 -0.86
CA TYR A 91 -12.40 10.12 -1.54
C TYR A 91 -13.48 10.68 -0.60
N LEU A 92 -14.29 11.62 -1.10
CA LEU A 92 -15.41 12.26 -0.39
C LEU A 92 -16.75 11.72 -0.89
#